data_AF-A0A837S3K1-F1
#
_entry.id   AF-A0A837S3K1-F1
#
_cell.length_a   1.000
_cell.length_b   1.000
_cell.length_c   1.000
_cell.angle_alpha   90.00
_cell.angle_beta   90.00
_cell.angle_gamma   90.00
#
_symmetry.space_group_name_H-M   'P 1'
#
loop_
_entity.id
_entity.type
_entity.pdbx_description
1 polymer ?
#
loop_
_entity_poly.entity_id
_entity_poly.type
_entity_poly.pdbx_seq_one_letter_code
_entity_poly.pdbx_strand_id
1 'polypeptide(L)'
;MKIAVRFGHQLTGADGGAVGIVKETDVNRRYGPKVISKLQALGHTIINVTPPEAHRSLSDSLNYGINLANSNNVDLFVSCHVNAAAYTSVPRGCEVVCLGSGKGLDYATKVSNALSELGFKIVELRQILEDWLKLEKQICLV
;
A
#
# COMPACT_ATOMS: atom_id res chain seq x y z
N MET A 1 12.75 -6.56 11.08
CA MET A 1 11.30 -6.86 10.97
C MET A 1 11.05 -7.70 9.73
N LYS A 2 10.01 -8.51 9.77
CA LYS A 2 9.43 -9.18 8.61
C LYS A 2 8.27 -8.33 8.08
N ILE A 3 8.39 -7.82 6.86
CA ILE A 3 7.43 -6.86 6.29
C ILE A 3 6.82 -7.48 5.03
N ALA A 4 5.50 -7.55 4.98
CA ALA A 4 4.78 -7.84 3.74
C ALA A 4 4.66 -6.56 2.90
N VAL A 5 5.00 -6.64 1.62
CA VAL A 5 4.79 -5.55 0.67
C VAL A 5 3.88 -6.05 -0.45
N ARG A 6 2.75 -5.38 -0.66
CA ARG A 6 1.81 -5.61 -1.76
C ARG A 6 1.88 -4.45 -2.74
N PHE A 7 2.06 -4.73 -4.01
CA PHE A 7 1.77 -3.75 -5.05
C PHE A 7 0.30 -3.85 -5.38
N GLY A 8 -0.44 -2.76 -5.18
CA GLY A 8 -1.89 -2.73 -5.38
C GLY A 8 -2.29 -3.19 -6.79
N HIS A 9 -3.48 -3.77 -6.87
CA HIS A 9 -4.14 -4.10 -8.13
C HIS A 9 -3.43 -5.18 -8.97
N GLN A 10 -4.14 -5.66 -9.99
CA GLN A 10 -3.67 -6.58 -11.03
C GLN A 10 -3.53 -5.84 -12.36
N LEU A 11 -2.66 -6.35 -13.24
CA LEU A 11 -2.55 -5.86 -14.61
C LEU A 11 -3.77 -6.26 -15.44
N THR A 12 -4.41 -7.38 -15.07
CA THR A 12 -5.55 -8.01 -15.75
C THR A 12 -6.70 -8.33 -14.79
N GLY A 13 -7.92 -8.47 -15.33
CA GLY A 13 -9.11 -8.83 -14.53
C GLY A 13 -9.86 -7.61 -14.01
N ALA A 14 -10.67 -7.81 -12.96
CA ALA A 14 -11.56 -6.78 -12.43
C ALA A 14 -10.88 -5.87 -11.39
N ASP A 15 -9.71 -6.25 -10.89
CA ASP A 15 -8.91 -5.44 -9.98
C ASP A 15 -7.89 -4.55 -10.72
N GLY A 16 -8.34 -3.66 -11.59
CA GLY A 16 -7.45 -2.91 -12.51
C GLY A 16 -6.76 -1.67 -11.92
N GLY A 17 -7.22 -1.18 -10.76
CA GLY A 17 -6.78 0.08 -10.17
C GLY A 17 -7.21 1.32 -10.95
N ALA A 18 -6.69 2.49 -10.56
CA ALA A 18 -7.02 3.74 -11.22
C ALA A 18 -6.34 3.90 -12.59
N VAL A 19 -7.08 4.49 -13.54
CA VAL A 19 -6.59 4.87 -14.87
C VAL A 19 -6.90 6.34 -15.11
N GLY A 20 -5.86 7.17 -15.20
CA GLY A 20 -5.95 8.59 -15.53
C GLY A 20 -4.86 8.98 -16.53
N ILE A 21 -4.10 10.02 -16.22
CA ILE A 21 -2.88 10.39 -16.99
C ILE A 21 -1.87 9.23 -17.01
N VAL A 22 -1.82 8.46 -15.92
CA VAL A 22 -1.03 7.25 -15.78
C VAL A 22 -1.93 6.13 -15.22
N LYS A 23 -1.57 4.88 -15.50
CA LYS A 23 -2.17 3.71 -14.86
C LYS A 23 -1.49 3.48 -13.51
N GLU A 24 -2.27 3.34 -12.45
CA GLU A 24 -1.76 3.11 -11.10
C GLU A 24 -0.79 1.90 -11.03
N THR A 25 -1.17 0.80 -11.69
CA THR A 25 -0.34 -0.40 -11.72
C THR A 25 1.00 -0.18 -12.42
N ASP A 26 1.07 0.60 -13.50
CA ASP A 26 2.34 0.91 -14.15
C ASP A 26 3.28 1.69 -13.22
N VAL A 27 2.72 2.59 -12.41
CA VAL A 27 3.50 3.40 -11.47
C VAL A 27 3.93 2.57 -10.26
N ASN A 28 3.00 1.83 -9.64
CA ASN A 28 3.32 1.04 -8.45
C ASN A 28 4.28 -0.12 -8.74
N ARG A 29 4.27 -0.69 -9.96
CA ARG A 29 5.26 -1.68 -10.39
C ARG A 29 6.64 -1.08 -10.65
N ARG A 30 6.76 0.23 -10.86
CA ARG A 30 8.06 0.93 -11.00
C ARG A 30 8.68 1.30 -9.65
N TYR A 31 7.89 1.82 -8.71
CA TYR A 31 8.43 2.26 -7.42
C TYR A 31 8.44 1.15 -6.36
N GLY A 32 7.48 0.22 -6.39
CA GLY A 32 7.35 -0.87 -5.42
C GLY A 32 8.64 -1.71 -5.25
N PRO A 33 9.31 -2.15 -6.33
CA PRO A 33 10.60 -2.84 -6.21
C PRO A 33 11.70 -2.01 -5.53
N LYS A 34 11.66 -0.68 -5.68
CA LYS A 34 12.61 0.23 -4.99
C LYS A 34 12.32 0.30 -3.50
N VAL A 35 11.06 0.25 -3.10
CA VAL A 35 10.66 0.15 -1.67
C VAL A 35 11.20 -1.14 -1.07
N ILE A 36 10.96 -2.28 -1.74
CA ILE A 36 11.48 -3.59 -1.31
C ILE A 36 13.01 -3.55 -1.16
N SER A 37 13.72 -3.10 -2.20
CA SER A 37 15.18 -3.04 -2.21
C SER A 37 15.75 -2.18 -1.08
N LYS A 38 15.16 -1.00 -0.83
CA LYS A 38 15.58 -0.13 0.28
C LYS A 38 15.33 -0.74 1.64
N LEU A 39 14.16 -1.36 1.86
CA LEU A 39 13.85 -2.00 3.15
C LEU A 39 14.76 -3.21 3.40
N GLN A 40 15.09 -3.98 2.36
CA GLN A 40 16.08 -5.07 2.46
C GLN A 40 17.48 -4.53 2.80
N ALA A 41 17.92 -3.44 2.18
CA ALA A 41 19.21 -2.80 2.47
C ALA A 41 19.30 -2.29 3.93
N LEU A 42 18.16 -1.97 4.56
CA LEU A 42 18.06 -1.62 5.98
C LEU A 42 18.00 -2.85 6.92
N GLY A 43 18.18 -4.06 6.40
CA GLY A 43 18.23 -5.30 7.18
C GLY A 43 16.86 -5.91 7.51
N HIS A 44 15.80 -5.53 6.79
CA HIS A 44 14.48 -6.14 6.96
C HIS A 44 14.28 -7.35 6.04
N THR A 45 13.49 -8.32 6.51
CA THR A 45 13.04 -9.44 5.69
C THR A 45 11.76 -9.04 4.98
N ILE A 46 11.77 -9.02 3.64
CA ILE A 46 10.61 -8.58 2.85
C ILE A 46 9.94 -9.77 2.18
N ILE A 47 8.62 -9.82 2.28
CA ILE A 47 7.77 -10.80 1.59
C ILE A 47 6.91 -10.03 0.61
N ASN A 48 7.19 -10.21 -0.68
CA ASN A 48 6.32 -9.66 -1.71
C ASN A 48 5.03 -10.50 -1.75
N VAL A 49 3.92 -9.91 -1.33
CA VAL A 49 2.61 -10.55 -1.28
C VAL A 49 1.68 -10.09 -2.41
N THR A 50 2.26 -9.49 -3.46
CA THR A 50 1.53 -9.16 -4.68
C THR A 50 1.03 -10.45 -5.33
N PRO A 51 -0.28 -10.63 -5.52
CA PRO A 51 -0.81 -11.84 -6.15
C PRO A 51 -0.30 -11.98 -7.58
N PRO A 52 0.03 -13.21 -8.03
CA PRO A 52 0.30 -13.45 -9.44
C PRO A 52 -0.94 -13.11 -10.27
N GLU A 53 -0.71 -12.66 -11.52
CA GLU A 53 -1.78 -12.34 -12.47
C GLU A 53 -2.65 -13.57 -12.72
N ALA A 54 -3.96 -13.43 -12.51
CA ALA A 54 -4.91 -14.52 -12.70
C ALA A 54 -6.33 -14.01 -13.01
N HIS A 55 -6.46 -12.84 -13.66
CA HIS A 55 -7.75 -12.20 -13.95
C HIS A 55 -8.65 -12.07 -12.70
N ARG A 56 -8.06 -11.71 -11.56
CA ARG A 56 -8.72 -11.77 -10.25
C ARG A 56 -9.79 -10.69 -10.08
N SER A 57 -10.73 -10.95 -9.18
CA SER A 57 -11.59 -9.92 -8.60
C SER A 57 -10.82 -9.11 -7.55
N LEU A 58 -11.36 -7.92 -7.20
CA LEU A 58 -10.80 -7.07 -6.15
C LEU A 58 -10.70 -7.81 -4.80
N SER A 59 -11.75 -8.54 -4.42
CA SER A 59 -11.78 -9.29 -3.16
C SER A 59 -10.75 -10.42 -3.15
N ASP A 60 -10.63 -11.16 -4.25
CA ASP A 60 -9.67 -12.26 -4.36
C ASP A 60 -8.22 -11.78 -4.31
N SER A 61 -7.88 -10.72 -5.04
CA SER A 61 -6.52 -10.17 -5.06
C SER A 61 -6.09 -9.63 -3.68
N LEU A 62 -7.01 -9.01 -2.95
CA LEU A 62 -6.79 -8.48 -1.61
C LEU A 62 -6.60 -9.63 -0.60
N ASN A 63 -7.52 -10.60 -0.61
CA ASN A 63 -7.47 -11.75 0.29
C ASN A 63 -6.21 -12.59 0.08
N TYR A 64 -5.72 -12.76 -1.15
CA TYR A 64 -4.45 -13.45 -1.41
C TYR A 64 -3.30 -12.80 -0.63
N GLY A 65 -3.12 -11.49 -0.77
CA GLY A 65 -2.02 -10.77 -0.12
C GLY A 65 -2.11 -10.84 1.40
N ILE A 66 -3.32 -10.68 1.94
CA ILE A 66 -3.59 -10.77 3.38
C ILE A 66 -3.26 -12.16 3.91
N ASN A 67 -3.77 -13.20 3.26
CA ASN A 67 -3.55 -14.58 3.69
C ASN A 67 -2.08 -14.97 3.63
N LEU A 68 -1.36 -14.55 2.58
CA LEU A 68 0.07 -14.80 2.46
C LEU A 68 0.86 -14.07 3.54
N ALA A 69 0.52 -12.81 3.84
CA ALA A 69 1.14 -12.06 4.94
C ALA A 69 0.89 -12.73 6.30
N ASN A 70 -0.36 -13.12 6.58
CA ASN A 70 -0.74 -13.82 7.82
C ASN A 70 -0.01 -15.15 7.97
N SER A 71 0.03 -15.98 6.93
CA SER A 71 0.73 -17.27 6.96
C SER A 71 2.24 -17.15 7.23
N ASN A 72 2.81 -15.98 6.95
CA ASN A 72 4.21 -15.67 7.20
C ASN A 72 4.46 -14.97 8.53
N ASN A 73 3.42 -14.67 9.32
CA ASN A 73 3.52 -13.95 10.60
C ASN A 73 4.33 -12.66 10.46
N VAL A 74 3.93 -11.79 9.53
CA VAL A 74 4.63 -10.51 9.31
C VAL A 74 4.39 -9.52 10.46
N ASP A 75 5.38 -8.68 10.73
CA ASP A 75 5.30 -7.61 11.73
C ASP A 75 4.51 -6.40 11.22
N LEU A 76 4.53 -6.18 9.90
CA LEU A 76 3.94 -5.03 9.21
C LEU A 76 3.49 -5.42 7.80
N PHE A 77 2.32 -4.94 7.39
CA PHE A 77 1.84 -5.01 6.01
C PHE A 77 1.82 -3.62 5.37
N VAL A 78 2.47 -3.47 4.20
CA VAL A 78 2.50 -2.23 3.42
C VAL A 78 1.88 -2.49 2.04
N SER A 79 0.81 -1.76 1.71
CA SER A 79 0.22 -1.74 0.36
C SER A 79 0.65 -0.49 -0.39
N CYS A 80 1.14 -0.64 -1.62
CA CYS A 80 1.59 0.43 -2.48
C CYS A 80 0.54 0.74 -3.55
N HIS A 81 -0.06 1.93 -3.49
CA HIS A 81 -1.10 2.44 -4.39
C HIS A 81 -0.70 3.77 -5.02
N VAL A 82 -1.55 4.28 -5.92
CA VAL A 82 -1.46 5.65 -6.45
C VAL A 82 -2.85 6.23 -6.47
N ASN A 83 -3.05 7.36 -5.79
CA ASN A 83 -4.37 7.99 -5.71
C ASN A 83 -4.89 8.44 -7.09
N ALA A 84 -6.21 8.53 -7.20
CA ALA A 84 -6.88 9.19 -8.31
C ALA A 84 -8.09 9.96 -7.78
N ALA A 85 -8.28 11.16 -8.32
CA ALA A 85 -9.47 11.94 -8.06
C ALA A 85 -9.88 12.71 -9.31
N ALA A 86 -11.13 13.16 -9.34
CA ALA A 86 -11.75 13.75 -10.53
C ALA A 86 -10.97 14.98 -11.03
N TYR A 87 -10.90 15.11 -12.36
CA TYR A 87 -10.19 16.17 -13.11
C TYR A 87 -10.49 17.61 -12.67
N THR A 88 -11.59 17.85 -11.95
CA THR A 88 -12.05 19.17 -11.50
C THR A 88 -11.48 19.59 -10.15
N SER A 89 -10.81 18.68 -9.44
CA SER A 89 -10.10 19.00 -8.20
C SER A 89 -8.59 19.10 -8.51
N VAL A 90 -7.84 19.78 -7.65
CA VAL A 90 -6.37 19.81 -7.71
C VAL A 90 -5.78 18.83 -6.66
N PRO A 91 -6.09 17.52 -6.66
CA PRO A 91 -5.58 16.61 -5.67
C PRO A 91 -4.15 16.24 -6.09
N ARG A 92 -3.19 17.04 -5.62
CA ARG A 92 -1.77 16.72 -5.66
C ARG A 92 -1.30 16.50 -4.25
N GLY A 93 -0.68 15.35 -4.00
CA GLY A 93 -0.13 15.03 -2.69
C GLY A 93 -0.05 13.53 -2.44
N CYS A 94 0.21 13.18 -1.19
CA CYS A 94 0.27 11.80 -0.70
C CYS A 94 -0.75 11.61 0.42
N GLU A 95 -1.22 10.38 0.54
CA GLU A 95 -2.03 9.92 1.66
C GLU A 95 -1.40 8.66 2.26
N VAL A 96 -1.47 8.55 3.58
CA VAL A 96 -1.13 7.32 4.26
C VAL A 96 -2.34 6.87 5.08
N VAL A 97 -2.85 5.68 4.76
CA VAL A 97 -3.99 5.09 5.45
C VAL A 97 -3.46 4.01 6.39
N CYS A 98 -3.95 3.96 7.62
CA CYS A 98 -3.68 2.88 8.54
C CYS A 98 -4.96 2.29 9.14
N LEU A 99 -4.93 1.00 9.42
CA LEU A 99 -5.99 0.34 10.18
C LEU A 99 -5.69 0.36 11.68
N GLY A 100 -6.75 0.55 12.47
CA GLY A 100 -6.70 0.44 13.92
C GLY A 100 -5.84 1.52 14.58
N SER A 101 -5.49 1.29 15.84
CA SER A 101 -4.64 2.17 16.66
C SER A 101 -3.29 1.51 16.99
N GLY A 102 -2.35 2.27 17.57
CA GLY A 102 -1.04 1.76 17.97
C GLY A 102 -0.01 1.76 16.83
N LYS A 103 0.75 0.65 16.69
CA LYS A 103 1.95 0.62 15.83
C LYS A 103 1.67 0.98 14.36
N GLY A 104 0.49 0.64 13.83
CA GLY A 104 0.09 1.01 12.47
C GLY A 104 0.02 2.54 12.28
N LEU A 105 -0.58 3.24 13.24
CA LEU A 105 -0.66 4.70 13.26
C LEU A 105 0.72 5.35 13.47
N ASP A 106 1.56 4.78 14.33
CA ASP A 106 2.92 5.28 14.55
C ASP A 106 3.75 5.26 13.26
N TYR A 107 3.69 4.14 12.54
CA TYR A 107 4.38 4.00 11.26
C TYR A 107 3.77 4.90 10.19
N ALA A 108 2.44 4.98 10.11
CA ALA A 108 1.77 5.84 9.14
C ALA A 108 2.14 7.31 9.35
N THR A 109 2.17 7.76 10.60
CA THR A 109 2.62 9.12 10.97
C THR A 109 4.06 9.37 10.54
N LYS A 110 4.98 8.43 10.81
CA LYS A 110 6.39 8.54 10.41
C LYS A 110 6.55 8.61 8.88
N VAL A 111 5.79 7.80 8.14
CA VAL A 111 5.84 7.82 6.67
C VAL A 111 5.26 9.11 6.11
N SER A 112 4.13 9.59 6.65
CA SER A 112 3.55 10.88 6.26
C SER A 112 4.54 12.03 6.46
N ASN A 113 5.23 12.07 7.61
CA ASN A 113 6.23 13.10 7.88
C ASN A 113 7.40 13.04 6.90
N ALA A 114 7.94 11.84 6.64
CA ALA A 114 9.03 11.65 5.69
C ALA A 114 8.63 12.05 4.25
N LEU A 115 7.39 11.77 3.84
CA LEU A 115 6.88 12.22 2.53
C LEU A 115 6.75 13.75 2.49
N SER A 116 6.30 14.37 3.57
CA SER A 116 6.23 15.83 3.69
C SER A 116 7.60 16.49 3.59
N GLU A 117 8.62 15.92 4.22
CA GLU A 117 10.01 16.41 4.16
C GLU A 117 10.60 16.34 2.75
N LEU A 118 10.13 15.40 1.93
CA LEU A 118 10.47 15.30 0.50
C LEU A 118 9.70 16.31 -0.38
N GLY A 119 8.84 17.13 0.21
CA GLY A 119 8.06 18.16 -0.48
C GLY A 119 6.70 17.69 -1.03
N PHE A 120 6.26 16.47 -0.70
CA PHE A 120 4.91 16.05 -1.02
C PHE A 120 3.92 16.70 -0.06
N LYS A 121 2.84 17.29 -0.60
CA LYS A 121 1.72 17.74 0.22
C LYS A 121 1.03 16.52 0.83
N ILE A 122 1.01 16.38 2.15
CA ILE A 122 0.19 15.37 2.81
C ILE A 122 -1.25 15.85 2.81
N VAL A 123 -2.10 15.12 2.10
CA VAL A 123 -3.53 15.48 1.97
C VAL A 123 -4.30 14.88 3.13
N GLU A 124 -3.94 13.68 3.57
CA GLU A 124 -4.61 13.02 4.68
C GLU A 124 -3.72 11.94 5.33
N LEU A 125 -3.77 11.85 6.66
CA LEU A 125 -3.43 10.65 7.41
C LEU A 125 -4.74 10.05 7.89
N ARG A 126 -5.19 8.97 7.26
CA ARG A 126 -6.50 8.38 7.52
C ARG A 126 -6.38 7.15 8.39
N GLN A 127 -6.91 7.24 9.61
CA GLN A 127 -7.08 6.10 10.48
C GLN A 127 -8.46 5.47 10.26
N ILE A 128 -8.51 4.19 9.92
CA ILE A 128 -9.75 3.43 9.81
C ILE A 128 -9.90 2.56 11.05
N LEU A 129 -10.92 2.84 11.87
CA LEU A 129 -11.18 2.13 13.13
C LEU A 129 -12.06 0.89 12.97
N GLU A 130 -12.62 0.67 11.77
CA GLU A 130 -13.49 -0.47 11.49
C GLU A 130 -12.69 -1.66 10.92
N ASP A 131 -12.89 -2.85 11.49
CA ASP A 131 -12.20 -4.12 11.17
C ASP A 131 -12.60 -4.73 9.81
N TRP A 132 -12.60 -3.94 8.73
CA TRP A 132 -12.89 -4.46 7.38
C TRP A 132 -11.78 -5.37 6.83
N LEU A 133 -10.64 -5.43 7.52
CA LEU A 133 -9.42 -6.11 7.08
C LEU A 133 -8.84 -6.88 8.27
N LYS A 134 -8.64 -8.19 8.10
CA LYS A 134 -8.17 -9.14 9.14
C LYS A 134 -6.70 -8.95 9.55
N LEU A 135 -6.12 -7.77 9.34
CA LEU A 135 -4.75 -7.41 9.68
C LEU A 135 -4.77 -6.15 10.53
N GLU A 136 -4.57 -6.28 11.84
CA GLU A 136 -4.50 -5.16 12.80
C GLU A 136 -3.31 -4.20 12.55
N LYS A 137 -2.45 -4.47 11.56
CA LYS A 137 -1.17 -3.76 11.30
C LYS A 137 -0.94 -3.53 9.81
N GLN A 138 -1.88 -2.88 9.15
CA GLN A 138 -1.81 -2.53 7.74
C GLN A 138 -1.60 -1.03 7.53
N ILE A 139 -0.72 -0.69 6.60
CA ILE A 139 -0.51 0.66 6.09
C ILE A 139 -0.70 0.63 4.58
N CYS A 140 -1.50 1.54 4.06
CA CYS A 140 -1.63 1.82 2.63
C CYS A 140 -0.92 3.14 2.33
N LEU A 141 0.02 3.10 1.38
CA LEU A 141 0.66 4.28 0.80
C LEU A 141 -0.10 4.60 -0.48
N VAL A 142 -0.72 5.78 -0.56
CA VAL A 142 -1.58 6.19 -1.67
C VAL A 142 -1.06 7.49 -2.31
#